data_AF-A0A7G6Z520-F1
#
_entry.id   AF-A0A7G6Z520-F1
#
_cell.length_a   1.000
_cell.length_b   1.000
_cell.length_c   1.000
_cell.angle_alpha   90.00
_cell.angle_beta   90.00
_cell.angle_gamma   90.00
#
_symmetry.space_group_name_H-M   'P 1'
#
loop_
_entity.id
_entity.type
_entity.pdbx_description
1 polymer ?
#
loop_
_entity_poly.entity_id
_entity_poly.type
_entity_poly.pdbx_seq_one_letter_code
_entity_poly.pdbx_strand_id
1 'polypeptide(L)'
;MARKFTSWDDYVYPGTKVLRNIRNIRDGSELEAFESVVTVVRIDEALVSLSTETYDFDFMKSVHRWIFQDVYEWAGESRVGPPFPSLMVKGGPDVSAGPGVDPGDTDTGHTYESDVALESTADRAYRLITDHQNLVGLEFDPFLTDLAEAWSEVNFVHAFREGNTRSQFVFFKLLAADAGYELDMTKFATGAELREEFNKARFFALKHNSSWMKTVLSEAVQPLPRDDGTRALQLPDEPPRPGSQPRLGDRGIPKNRGRFTDRRRGESSTSL
;
A
#
# COMPACT_ATOMS: atom_id res chain seq x y z
N MET A 1 21.70 13.42 13.07
CA MET A 1 20.74 14.32 13.76
C MET A 1 19.95 13.49 14.76
N ALA A 2 19.52 14.06 15.89
CA ALA A 2 18.60 13.39 16.80
C ALA A 2 17.23 13.20 16.11
N ARG A 3 16.57 12.06 16.35
CA ARG A 3 15.24 11.76 15.80
C ARG A 3 14.24 12.83 16.28
N LYS A 4 13.49 13.45 15.35
CA LYS A 4 12.55 14.54 15.67
C LYS A 4 11.25 14.04 16.31
N PHE A 5 10.92 12.78 16.07
CA PHE A 5 9.72 12.10 16.58
C PHE A 5 10.17 11.01 17.55
N THR A 6 9.97 11.24 18.84
CA THR A 6 10.48 10.40 19.95
C THR A 6 9.37 9.85 20.84
N SER A 7 8.18 10.45 20.78
CA SER A 7 6.96 9.98 21.45
C SER A 7 5.79 9.89 20.47
N TRP A 8 4.77 9.10 20.81
CA TRP A 8 3.56 8.95 19.99
C TRP A 8 2.85 10.28 19.69
N ASP A 9 2.87 11.19 20.67
CA ASP A 9 2.19 12.48 20.56
C ASP A 9 2.96 13.47 19.66
N ASP A 10 4.26 13.23 19.41
CA ASP A 10 5.06 14.07 18.51
C ASP A 10 4.52 14.07 17.08
N TYR A 11 3.75 13.05 16.69
CA TYR A 11 3.20 12.90 15.35
C TYR A 11 1.99 13.78 15.07
N VAL A 12 1.31 14.34 16.07
CA VAL A 12 0.07 15.12 15.87
C VAL A 12 0.22 16.57 16.34
N TYR A 13 -0.60 17.48 15.80
CA TYR A 13 -0.68 18.83 16.36
C TYR A 13 -1.34 18.79 17.75
N PRO A 14 -0.81 19.51 18.76
CA PRO A 14 -1.38 19.54 20.10
C PRO A 14 -2.88 19.86 20.09
N GLY A 15 -3.67 19.06 20.82
CA GLY A 15 -5.12 19.22 20.93
C GLY A 15 -5.91 18.73 19.70
N THR A 16 -5.26 18.06 18.75
CA THR A 16 -5.91 17.52 17.53
C THR A 16 -5.54 16.06 17.31
N LYS A 17 -6.20 15.42 16.33
CA LYS A 17 -5.80 14.12 15.78
C LYS A 17 -5.05 14.23 14.44
N VAL A 18 -4.77 15.45 13.99
CA VAL A 18 -4.20 15.71 12.67
C VAL A 18 -2.69 15.52 12.72
N LEU A 19 -2.18 14.68 11.81
CA LEU A 19 -0.76 14.39 11.72
C LEU A 19 0.04 15.62 11.29
N ARG A 20 1.19 15.83 11.94
CA ARG A 20 2.15 16.87 11.56
C ARG A 20 2.69 16.55 10.17
N ASN A 21 2.57 17.54 9.30
CA ASN A 21 2.93 17.44 7.90
C ASN A 21 3.75 18.67 7.48
N ILE A 22 4.50 18.53 6.39
CA ILE A 22 5.43 19.54 5.86
C ILE A 22 4.71 20.84 5.48
N ARG A 23 3.42 20.76 5.12
CA ARG A 23 2.59 21.90 4.74
C ARG A 23 1.95 22.64 5.91
N ASN A 24 2.08 22.14 7.14
CA ASN A 24 1.41 22.67 8.31
C ASN A 24 -0.13 22.72 8.22
N ILE A 25 -0.74 21.81 7.46
CA ILE A 25 -2.19 21.65 7.36
C ILE A 25 -2.72 21.11 8.69
N ARG A 26 -3.76 21.75 9.24
CA ARG A 26 -4.36 21.38 10.55
C ARG A 26 -5.81 20.93 10.47
N ASP A 27 -6.42 21.02 9.29
CA ASP A 27 -7.71 20.40 9.01
C ASP A 27 -7.47 18.96 8.53
N GLY A 28 -8.22 18.00 9.08
CA GLY A 28 -8.02 16.58 8.80
C GLY A 28 -8.40 16.22 7.36
N SER A 29 -9.51 16.75 6.86
CA SER A 29 -9.98 16.48 5.50
C SER A 29 -9.10 17.15 4.45
N GLU A 30 -8.58 18.34 4.73
CA GLU A 30 -7.59 19.00 3.87
C GLU A 30 -6.27 18.21 3.81
N LEU A 31 -5.80 17.67 4.95
CA LEU A 31 -4.60 16.84 4.97
C LEU A 31 -4.80 15.54 4.19
N GLU A 32 -5.92 14.86 4.37
CA GLU A 32 -6.27 13.64 3.64
C GLU A 32 -6.31 13.88 2.13
N ALA A 33 -6.95 14.97 1.69
CA ALA A 33 -7.00 15.34 0.27
C ALA A 33 -5.61 15.65 -0.29
N PHE A 34 -4.79 16.41 0.45
CA PHE A 34 -3.41 16.74 0.05
C PHE A 34 -2.54 15.48 -0.05
N GLU A 35 -2.53 14.65 0.99
CA GLU A 35 -1.74 13.41 1.03
C GLU A 35 -2.15 12.46 -0.11
N SER A 36 -3.45 12.26 -0.32
CA SER A 36 -3.97 11.39 -1.37
C SER A 36 -3.44 11.80 -2.75
N VAL A 37 -3.56 13.08 -3.11
CA VAL A 37 -3.10 13.59 -4.41
C VAL A 37 -1.59 13.44 -4.60
N VAL A 38 -0.81 13.76 -3.57
CA VAL A 38 0.65 13.70 -3.65
C VAL A 38 1.15 12.27 -3.72
N THR A 39 0.59 11.38 -2.91
CA THR A 39 1.06 9.98 -2.80
C THR A 39 0.72 9.17 -4.04
N VAL A 40 -0.39 9.44 -4.74
CA VAL A 40 -0.70 8.76 -6.01
C VAL A 40 0.40 8.96 -7.05
N VAL A 41 0.86 10.20 -7.25
CA VAL A 41 1.94 10.49 -8.21
C VAL A 41 3.25 9.79 -7.79
N ARG A 42 3.58 9.80 -6.50
CA ARG A 42 4.79 9.15 -5.99
C ARG A 42 4.75 7.63 -6.10
N ILE A 43 3.57 7.02 -5.96
CA ILE A 43 3.39 5.57 -6.15
C ILE A 43 3.67 5.21 -7.60
N ASP A 44 3.10 5.94 -8.57
CA ASP A 44 3.35 5.69 -9.99
C ASP A 44 4.84 5.87 -10.35
N GLU A 45 5.48 6.92 -9.82
CA GLU A 45 6.93 7.13 -9.99
C GLU A 45 7.77 6.00 -9.36
N ALA A 46 7.39 5.53 -8.17
CA ALA A 46 8.10 4.47 -7.45
C ALA A 46 8.09 3.16 -8.23
N LEU A 47 6.94 2.78 -8.81
CA LEU A 47 6.78 1.54 -9.56
C LEU A 47 7.65 1.46 -10.83
N VAL A 48 8.14 2.60 -11.32
CA VAL A 48 9.02 2.68 -12.50
C VAL A 48 10.47 2.95 -12.11
N SER A 49 10.69 3.65 -10.99
CA SER A 49 12.01 4.19 -10.63
C SER A 49 12.74 3.40 -9.55
N LEU A 50 12.01 2.71 -8.66
CA LEU A 50 12.61 1.94 -7.58
C LEU A 50 12.92 0.52 -8.05
N SER A 51 14.13 0.07 -7.72
CA SER A 51 14.60 -1.30 -7.87
C SER A 51 15.53 -1.61 -6.71
N THR A 52 15.66 -2.88 -6.36
CA THR A 52 16.59 -3.35 -5.34
C THR A 52 17.11 -4.73 -5.67
N GLU A 53 18.29 -5.08 -5.17
CA GLU A 53 18.79 -6.46 -5.18
C GLU A 53 18.25 -7.27 -3.99
N THR A 54 17.78 -6.60 -2.94
CA THR A 54 17.33 -7.22 -1.68
C THR A 54 16.06 -6.56 -1.18
N TYR A 55 15.04 -7.38 -0.92
CA TYR A 55 13.74 -6.95 -0.42
C TYR A 55 13.69 -7.02 1.11
N ASP A 56 14.45 -6.15 1.76
CA ASP A 56 14.55 -6.06 3.23
C ASP A 56 13.77 -4.87 3.82
N PHE A 57 13.89 -4.69 5.14
CA PHE A 57 13.21 -3.61 5.84
C PHE A 57 13.72 -2.21 5.44
N ASP A 58 15.00 -2.08 5.10
CA ASP A 58 15.56 -0.80 4.66
C ASP A 58 15.05 -0.41 3.27
N PHE A 59 14.80 -1.39 2.39
CA PHE A 59 14.09 -1.12 1.14
C PHE A 59 12.65 -0.69 1.39
N MET A 60 11.91 -1.33 2.32
CA MET A 60 10.57 -0.85 2.69
C MET A 60 10.59 0.59 3.22
N LYS A 61 11.57 0.95 4.05
CA LYS A 61 11.75 2.33 4.54
C LYS A 61 12.04 3.30 3.40
N SER A 62 12.80 2.87 2.39
CA SER A 62 13.06 3.65 1.17
C SER A 62 11.81 3.85 0.33
N VAL A 63 10.98 2.80 0.16
CA VAL A 63 9.66 2.88 -0.48
C VAL A 63 8.75 3.87 0.27
N HIS A 64 8.63 3.73 1.59
CA HIS A 64 7.82 4.64 2.40
C HIS A 64 8.34 6.08 2.31
N ARG A 65 9.66 6.29 2.32
CA ARG A 65 10.24 7.62 2.13
C ARG A 65 9.82 8.19 0.78
N TRP A 66 9.97 7.43 -0.29
CA TRP A 66 9.63 7.89 -1.64
C TRP A 66 8.18 8.37 -1.75
N ILE A 67 7.25 7.58 -1.20
CA ILE A 67 5.82 7.87 -1.27
C ILE A 67 5.44 9.10 -0.44
N PHE A 68 6.03 9.26 0.75
CA PHE A 68 5.56 10.23 1.76
C PHE A 68 6.49 11.42 2.00
N GLN A 69 7.65 11.52 1.35
CA GLN A 69 8.66 12.58 1.57
C GLN A 69 8.13 14.00 1.38
N ASP A 70 7.06 14.20 0.60
CA ASP A 70 6.45 15.51 0.37
C ASP A 70 5.31 15.82 1.36
N VAL A 71 4.93 14.85 2.19
CA VAL A 71 3.84 14.97 3.17
C VAL A 71 4.39 14.99 4.59
N TYR A 72 5.26 14.04 4.93
CA TYR A 72 5.70 13.77 6.31
C TYR A 72 7.20 13.92 6.48
N GLU A 73 7.61 14.67 7.51
CA GLU A 73 9.02 14.81 7.87
C GLU A 73 9.66 13.48 8.33
N TRP A 74 8.83 12.55 8.83
CA TRP A 74 9.25 11.23 9.31
C TRP A 74 9.17 10.15 8.22
N ALA A 75 9.01 10.52 6.94
CA ALA A 75 8.90 9.55 5.86
C ALA A 75 10.11 8.60 5.77
N GLY A 76 9.86 7.30 5.90
CA GLY A 76 10.87 6.25 5.92
C GLY A 76 11.52 6.03 7.28
N GLU A 77 11.04 6.68 8.33
CA GLU A 77 11.37 6.33 9.70
C GLU A 77 10.33 5.35 10.25
N SER A 78 10.79 4.33 10.98
CA SER A 78 9.90 3.49 11.79
C SER A 78 9.04 4.36 12.72
N ARG A 79 7.94 3.85 13.24
CA ARG A 79 7.18 4.54 14.28
C ARG A 79 7.87 4.41 15.64
N VAL A 80 7.53 5.32 16.54
CA VAL A 80 7.52 5.00 17.99
C VAL A 80 6.13 4.51 18.38
N GLY A 81 5.98 3.92 19.56
CA GLY A 81 4.74 3.31 20.02
C GLY A 81 3.94 4.21 20.96
N PRO A 82 2.65 3.91 21.17
CA PRO A 82 1.87 4.51 22.25
C PRO A 82 2.54 4.31 23.62
N PRO A 83 2.27 5.17 24.61
CA PRO A 83 2.81 5.00 25.96
C PRO A 83 2.44 3.64 26.56
N PHE A 84 3.42 2.96 27.13
CA PHE A 84 3.21 1.71 27.87
C PHE A 84 2.09 1.84 28.92
N PRO A 85 1.19 0.86 29.08
CA PRO A 85 1.17 -0.48 28.46
C PRO A 85 0.40 -0.56 27.13
N SER A 86 0.09 0.58 26.49
CA SER A 86 -0.73 0.61 25.29
C SER A 86 0.04 0.12 24.06
N LEU A 87 -0.66 -0.57 23.16
CA LEU A 87 -0.16 -0.93 21.83
C LEU A 87 -0.90 -0.14 20.76
N MET A 88 -0.33 -0.12 19.55
CA MET A 88 -1.04 0.41 18.39
C MET A 88 -2.19 -0.53 18.05
N VAL A 89 -3.40 0.01 18.06
CA VAL A 89 -4.65 -0.70 17.73
C VAL A 89 -5.28 -0.03 16.53
N LYS A 90 -5.74 -0.84 15.57
CA LYS A 90 -6.63 -0.41 14.49
C LYS A 90 -7.98 -1.08 14.67
N GLY A 91 -9.05 -0.29 14.59
CA GLY A 91 -10.41 -0.82 14.45
C GLY A 91 -10.53 -1.49 13.08
N GLY A 92 -11.14 -2.67 13.07
CA GLY A 92 -11.50 -3.37 11.85
C GLY A 92 -12.56 -4.45 12.11
N PRO A 93 -13.12 -5.03 11.04
CA PRO A 93 -14.13 -6.07 11.15
C PRO A 93 -13.69 -7.19 12.09
N ASP A 94 -14.65 -7.76 12.81
CA ASP A 94 -14.43 -9.04 13.46
C ASP A 94 -14.13 -10.10 12.39
N VAL A 95 -13.07 -10.85 12.61
CA VAL A 95 -12.55 -11.90 11.72
C VAL A 95 -12.35 -13.21 12.48
N SER A 96 -12.78 -13.29 13.74
CA SER A 96 -12.59 -14.44 14.62
C SER A 96 -13.22 -15.74 14.08
N ALA A 97 -14.25 -15.62 13.24
CA ALA A 97 -14.93 -16.74 12.62
C ALA A 97 -14.27 -17.25 11.32
N GLY A 98 -13.30 -16.50 10.77
CA GLY A 98 -12.62 -16.84 9.52
C GLY A 98 -13.40 -16.47 8.25
N PRO A 99 -12.89 -16.88 7.07
CA PRO A 99 -13.44 -16.50 5.77
C PRO A 99 -14.85 -17.05 5.54
N GLY A 100 -15.71 -16.24 4.92
CA GLY A 100 -17.07 -16.63 4.53
C GLY A 100 -18.08 -16.78 5.68
N VAL A 101 -17.67 -16.44 6.90
CA VAL A 101 -18.57 -16.42 8.07
C VAL A 101 -18.77 -14.96 8.48
N ASP A 102 -20.02 -14.53 8.64
CA ASP A 102 -20.36 -13.23 9.19
C ASP A 102 -20.44 -13.34 10.72
N PRO A 103 -19.44 -12.84 11.47
CA PRO A 103 -19.50 -12.80 12.93
C PRO A 103 -20.51 -11.76 13.45
N GLY A 104 -21.14 -10.98 12.56
CA GLY A 104 -21.94 -9.82 12.85
C GLY A 104 -21.16 -8.52 12.58
N ASP A 105 -21.90 -7.42 12.47
CA ASP A 105 -21.36 -6.08 12.25
C ASP A 105 -20.78 -5.51 13.57
N THR A 106 -19.68 -6.10 14.04
CA THR A 106 -18.96 -5.61 15.22
C THR A 106 -17.52 -5.27 14.86
N ASP A 107 -17.20 -3.99 14.99
CA ASP A 107 -15.82 -3.49 14.89
C ASP A 107 -15.01 -3.94 16.12
N THR A 108 -13.80 -4.46 15.90
CA THR A 108 -12.92 -4.97 16.96
C THR A 108 -11.53 -4.38 16.88
N GLY A 109 -10.86 -4.30 18.02
CA GLY A 109 -9.48 -3.85 18.10
C GLY A 109 -8.49 -4.91 17.62
N HIS A 110 -7.66 -4.55 16.65
CA HIS A 110 -6.54 -5.36 16.18
C HIS A 110 -5.22 -4.71 16.55
N THR A 111 -4.43 -5.40 17.37
CA THR A 111 -3.14 -4.93 17.88
C THR A 111 -2.00 -5.30 16.95
N TYR A 112 -1.08 -4.37 16.76
CA TYR A 112 0.19 -4.60 16.04
C TYR A 112 1.35 -4.68 17.02
N GLU A 113 2.53 -5.01 16.49
CA GLU A 113 3.76 -5.15 17.25
C GLU A 113 4.09 -3.91 18.10
N SER A 114 4.71 -4.12 19.25
CA SER A 114 5.26 -3.06 20.09
C SER A 114 6.40 -2.34 19.37
N ASP A 115 6.58 -1.04 19.63
CA ASP A 115 7.73 -0.30 19.11
C ASP A 115 9.06 -0.79 19.68
N VAL A 116 9.06 -1.34 20.89
CA VAL A 116 10.23 -1.96 21.53
C VAL A 116 10.76 -3.14 20.71
N ALA A 117 9.88 -3.99 20.18
CA ALA A 117 10.26 -5.17 19.40
C ALA A 117 10.31 -4.93 17.88
N LEU A 118 9.79 -3.79 17.40
CA LEU A 118 9.52 -3.49 16.00
C LEU A 118 10.69 -3.84 15.06
N GLU A 119 11.88 -3.32 15.30
CA GLU A 119 13.04 -3.55 14.43
C GLU A 119 13.39 -5.04 14.37
N SER A 120 13.40 -5.72 15.52
CA SER A 120 13.72 -7.15 15.57
C SER A 120 12.65 -8.02 14.91
N THR A 121 11.37 -7.63 15.00
CA THR A 121 10.25 -8.33 14.37
C THR A 121 10.24 -8.05 12.87
N ALA A 122 10.58 -6.84 12.44
CA ALA A 122 10.81 -6.51 11.03
C ALA A 122 11.90 -7.40 10.45
N ASP A 123 13.08 -7.45 11.07
CA ASP A 123 14.19 -8.29 10.58
C ASP A 123 13.76 -9.75 10.36
N ARG A 124 12.93 -10.31 11.25
CA ARG A 124 12.41 -11.67 11.10
C ARG A 124 11.40 -11.78 9.95
N ALA A 125 10.48 -10.83 9.85
CA ALA A 125 9.46 -10.80 8.80
C ALA A 125 10.08 -10.73 7.40
N TYR A 126 11.07 -9.84 7.19
CA TYR A 126 11.70 -9.69 5.88
C TYR A 126 12.64 -10.85 5.51
N ARG A 127 13.15 -11.62 6.49
CA ARG A 127 13.92 -12.85 6.20
C ARG A 127 13.10 -13.93 5.50
N LEU A 128 11.77 -13.95 5.68
CA LEU A 128 10.88 -14.83 4.89
C LEU A 128 10.98 -14.56 3.38
N ILE A 129 11.45 -13.36 3.00
CA ILE A 129 11.66 -12.98 1.60
C ILE A 129 13.13 -13.20 1.22
N THR A 130 14.05 -12.62 1.99
CA THR A 130 15.47 -12.59 1.60
C THR A 130 16.16 -13.95 1.69
N ASP A 131 15.85 -14.77 2.71
CA ASP A 131 16.40 -16.12 2.83
C ASP A 131 15.83 -17.07 1.76
N HIS A 132 14.69 -16.71 1.16
CA HIS A 132 14.02 -17.44 0.07
C HIS A 132 14.31 -16.81 -1.30
N GLN A 133 15.49 -16.17 -1.45
CA GLN A 133 15.97 -15.61 -2.73
C GLN A 133 14.99 -14.60 -3.34
N ASN A 134 14.38 -13.74 -2.52
CA ASN A 134 13.33 -12.79 -2.93
C ASN A 134 12.14 -13.47 -3.64
N LEU A 135 11.84 -14.73 -3.28
CA LEU A 135 10.77 -15.56 -3.86
C LEU A 135 10.94 -15.85 -5.36
N VAL A 136 12.11 -15.57 -5.93
CA VAL A 136 12.41 -15.78 -7.35
C VAL A 136 12.54 -17.27 -7.63
N GLY A 137 11.95 -17.73 -8.75
CA GLY A 137 12.05 -19.11 -9.22
C GLY A 137 11.05 -20.07 -8.59
N LEU A 138 10.15 -19.60 -7.73
CA LEU A 138 9.03 -20.37 -7.23
C LEU A 138 7.95 -20.53 -8.31
N GLU A 139 7.34 -21.72 -8.38
CA GLU A 139 6.10 -21.94 -9.12
C GLU A 139 4.93 -21.17 -8.48
N PHE A 140 3.83 -20.97 -9.21
CA PHE A 140 2.78 -20.02 -8.84
C PHE A 140 2.15 -20.27 -7.46
N ASP A 141 1.83 -21.53 -7.13
CA ASP A 141 1.18 -21.84 -5.83
C ASP A 141 2.14 -21.70 -4.62
N PRO A 142 3.39 -22.21 -4.68
CA PRO A 142 4.41 -21.87 -3.68
C PRO A 142 4.67 -20.36 -3.56
N PHE A 143 4.79 -19.64 -4.69
CA PHE A 143 4.97 -18.19 -4.69
C PHE A 143 3.83 -17.49 -3.94
N LEU A 144 2.58 -17.84 -4.23
CA LEU A 144 1.41 -17.28 -3.53
C LEU A 144 1.41 -17.58 -2.03
N THR A 145 1.90 -18.75 -1.64
CA THR A 145 1.99 -19.16 -0.22
C THR A 145 3.00 -18.30 0.51
N ASP A 146 4.22 -18.21 0.00
CA ASP A 146 5.31 -17.45 0.61
C ASP A 146 5.03 -15.94 0.57
N LEU A 147 4.44 -15.44 -0.51
CA LEU A 147 4.01 -14.04 -0.62
C LEU A 147 2.97 -13.69 0.46
N ALA A 148 1.98 -14.56 0.66
CA ALA A 148 0.94 -14.35 1.66
C ALA A 148 1.47 -14.40 3.10
N GLU A 149 2.39 -15.31 3.38
CA GLU A 149 3.06 -15.41 4.69
C GLU A 149 3.92 -14.16 4.95
N ALA A 150 4.81 -13.81 4.03
CA ALA A 150 5.66 -12.63 4.15
C ALA A 150 4.84 -11.33 4.32
N TRP A 151 3.79 -11.13 3.53
CA TRP A 151 2.94 -9.95 3.65
C TRP A 151 2.19 -9.93 4.99
N SER A 152 1.74 -11.08 5.48
CA SER A 152 1.07 -11.17 6.78
C SER A 152 1.99 -10.74 7.93
N GLU A 153 3.24 -11.21 7.93
CA GLU A 153 4.24 -10.86 8.95
C GLU A 153 4.66 -9.38 8.85
N VAL A 154 4.90 -8.88 7.64
CA VAL A 154 5.19 -7.45 7.40
C VAL A 154 4.01 -6.56 7.85
N ASN A 155 2.78 -7.03 7.69
CA ASN A 155 1.59 -6.33 8.17
C ASN A 155 1.48 -6.34 9.70
N PHE A 156 1.90 -7.40 10.37
CA PHE A 156 1.94 -7.46 11.84
C PHE A 156 2.95 -6.46 12.43
N VAL A 157 4.12 -6.30 11.81
CA VAL A 157 5.13 -5.29 12.19
C VAL A 157 4.52 -3.88 12.19
N HIS A 158 3.79 -3.56 11.11
CA HIS A 158 3.12 -2.27 10.90
C HIS A 158 4.06 -1.10 11.21
N ALA A 159 5.19 -1.07 10.50
CA ALA A 159 6.40 -0.37 10.89
C ALA A 159 6.29 1.16 10.97
N PHE A 160 5.33 1.77 10.29
CA PHE A 160 5.24 3.24 10.14
C PHE A 160 4.06 3.82 10.90
N ARG A 161 4.08 5.14 11.14
CA ARG A 161 2.98 5.83 11.85
C ARG A 161 1.70 5.88 11.02
N GLU A 162 1.84 6.10 9.71
CA GLU A 162 0.78 6.11 8.70
C GLU A 162 1.42 5.68 7.37
N GLY A 163 0.64 5.19 6.41
CA GLY A 163 1.15 4.85 5.08
C GLY A 163 1.61 3.40 4.90
N ASN A 164 1.39 2.54 5.90
CA ASN A 164 1.81 1.13 5.89
C ASN A 164 1.28 0.37 4.67
N THR A 165 -0.03 0.38 4.45
CA THR A 165 -0.65 -0.40 3.36
C THR A 165 -0.20 0.06 1.97
N ARG A 166 -0.08 1.37 1.73
CA ARG A 166 0.40 1.90 0.45
C ARG A 166 1.86 1.54 0.17
N SER A 167 2.71 1.62 1.19
CA SER A 167 4.11 1.22 1.08
C SER A 167 4.24 -0.28 0.83
N GLN A 168 3.46 -1.10 1.52
CA GLN A 168 3.41 -2.54 1.31
C GLN A 168 2.96 -2.91 -0.11
N PHE A 169 1.92 -2.27 -0.65
CA PHE A 169 1.48 -2.54 -2.02
C PHE A 169 2.59 -2.26 -3.05
N VAL A 170 3.30 -1.13 -2.93
CA VAL A 170 4.43 -0.83 -3.83
C VAL A 170 5.55 -1.86 -3.66
N PHE A 171 5.93 -2.15 -2.42
CA PHE A 171 6.97 -3.13 -2.12
C PHE A 171 6.65 -4.52 -2.69
N PHE A 172 5.44 -5.03 -2.43
CA PHE A 172 5.04 -6.37 -2.88
C PHE A 172 4.72 -6.41 -4.38
N LYS A 173 4.33 -5.30 -4.99
CA LYS A 173 4.22 -5.18 -6.45
C LYS A 173 5.58 -5.32 -7.13
N LEU A 174 6.60 -4.64 -6.60
CA LEU A 174 7.97 -4.74 -7.10
C LEU A 174 8.54 -6.16 -6.88
N LEU A 175 8.37 -6.71 -5.67
CA LEU A 175 8.81 -8.08 -5.35
C LEU A 175 8.18 -9.11 -6.29
N ALA A 176 6.86 -9.02 -6.51
CA ALA A 176 6.16 -9.93 -7.40
C ALA A 176 6.68 -9.81 -8.83
N ALA A 177 6.92 -8.59 -9.32
CA ALA A 177 7.43 -8.37 -10.66
C ALA A 177 8.80 -9.01 -10.87
N ASP A 178 9.73 -8.84 -9.92
CA ASP A 178 11.06 -9.46 -9.97
C ASP A 178 11.00 -10.99 -9.86
N ALA A 179 9.99 -11.53 -9.18
CA ALA A 179 9.71 -12.96 -9.11
C ALA A 179 8.98 -13.53 -10.34
N GLY A 180 8.63 -12.70 -11.34
CA GLY A 180 7.96 -13.13 -12.57
C GLY A 180 6.43 -13.11 -12.50
N TYR A 181 5.85 -12.37 -11.56
CA TYR A 181 4.41 -12.27 -11.32
C TYR A 181 3.91 -10.83 -11.34
N GLU A 182 2.67 -10.63 -11.78
CA GLU A 182 2.00 -9.36 -11.74
C GLU A 182 1.00 -9.33 -10.58
N LEU A 183 1.17 -8.39 -9.65
CA LEU A 183 0.14 -8.02 -8.67
C LEU A 183 -0.76 -6.91 -9.22
N ASP A 184 -2.00 -7.19 -9.57
CA ASP A 184 -2.97 -6.18 -10.03
C ASP A 184 -3.51 -5.36 -8.85
N MET A 185 -2.88 -4.20 -8.62
CA MET A 185 -3.27 -3.28 -7.55
C MET A 185 -4.67 -2.68 -7.77
N THR A 186 -5.21 -2.68 -8.99
CA THR A 186 -6.52 -2.08 -9.28
C THR A 186 -7.67 -2.86 -8.64
N LYS A 187 -7.48 -4.15 -8.36
CA LYS A 187 -8.46 -4.97 -7.63
C LYS A 187 -8.65 -4.55 -6.18
N PHE A 188 -7.73 -3.75 -5.63
CA PHE A 188 -7.81 -3.22 -4.26
C PHE A 188 -8.21 -1.73 -4.22
N ALA A 189 -8.71 -1.20 -5.34
CA ALA A 189 -9.25 0.17 -5.40
C ALA A 189 -10.38 0.37 -4.38
N THR A 190 -10.57 1.62 -3.93
CA THR A 190 -11.65 1.97 -3.00
C THR A 190 -13.00 1.51 -3.53
N GLY A 191 -13.76 0.80 -2.70
CA GLY A 191 -15.08 0.25 -3.05
C GLY A 191 -15.06 -1.10 -3.79
N ALA A 192 -13.87 -1.66 -4.09
CA ALA A 192 -13.77 -3.00 -4.66
C ALA A 192 -14.03 -4.09 -3.60
N GLU A 193 -14.76 -5.14 -3.95
CA GLU A 193 -15.06 -6.26 -3.03
C GLU A 193 -13.78 -6.94 -2.52
N LEU A 194 -12.80 -7.15 -3.40
CA LEU A 194 -11.53 -7.80 -3.03
C LEU A 194 -10.73 -6.97 -2.01
N ARG A 195 -10.90 -5.64 -1.97
CA ARG A 195 -10.29 -4.78 -0.96
C ARG A 195 -10.83 -5.08 0.45
N GLU A 196 -12.13 -5.31 0.57
CA GLU A 196 -12.76 -5.64 1.84
C GLU A 196 -12.29 -7.01 2.34
N GLU A 197 -12.22 -7.98 1.43
CA GLU A 197 -11.68 -9.30 1.75
C GLU A 197 -10.19 -9.25 2.12
N PHE A 198 -9.40 -8.41 1.45
CA PHE A 198 -8.00 -8.16 1.82
C PHE A 198 -7.85 -7.56 3.21
N ASN A 199 -8.70 -6.60 3.58
CA ASN A 199 -8.70 -6.02 4.92
C ASN A 199 -9.02 -7.07 5.99
N LYS A 200 -10.02 -7.91 5.76
CA LYS A 200 -10.34 -9.03 6.67
C LYS A 200 -9.20 -10.03 6.75
N ALA A 201 -8.64 -10.45 5.63
CA ALA A 201 -7.52 -11.39 5.58
C ALA A 201 -6.30 -10.88 6.36
N ARG A 202 -6.00 -9.58 6.27
CA ARG A 202 -4.93 -8.94 7.05
C ARG A 202 -5.16 -8.99 8.54
N PHE A 203 -6.39 -8.73 9.00
CA PHE A 203 -6.72 -8.81 10.42
C PHE A 203 -6.73 -10.26 10.91
N PHE A 204 -7.21 -11.20 10.09
CA PHE A 204 -7.22 -12.62 10.42
C PHE A 204 -5.79 -13.13 10.64
N ALA A 205 -4.88 -12.74 9.75
CA ALA A 205 -3.48 -13.15 9.81
C ALA A 205 -2.76 -12.68 11.07
N LEU A 206 -3.18 -11.57 11.71
CA LEU A 206 -2.57 -11.10 12.97
C LEU A 206 -2.74 -12.08 14.14
N LYS A 207 -3.78 -12.92 14.08
CA LYS A 207 -4.19 -13.82 15.18
C LYS A 207 -4.14 -15.30 14.78
N HIS A 208 -4.05 -15.59 13.49
CA HIS A 208 -4.21 -16.92 12.94
C HIS A 208 -3.08 -17.27 11.95
N ASN A 209 -3.36 -17.27 10.65
CA ASN A 209 -2.41 -17.65 9.60
C ASN A 209 -2.71 -16.91 8.30
N SER A 210 -1.84 -17.06 7.31
CA SER A 210 -1.89 -16.38 6.01
C SER A 210 -2.79 -17.05 4.96
N SER A 211 -3.58 -18.08 5.31
CA SER A 211 -4.36 -18.83 4.30
C SER A 211 -5.41 -17.97 3.59
N TRP A 212 -6.13 -17.11 4.32
CA TRP A 212 -7.08 -16.17 3.72
C TRP A 212 -6.37 -15.12 2.87
N MET A 213 -5.20 -14.65 3.32
CA MET A 213 -4.36 -13.76 2.53
C MET A 213 -3.97 -14.41 1.19
N LYS A 214 -3.57 -15.69 1.20
CA LYS A 214 -3.27 -16.46 -0.02
C LYS A 214 -4.47 -16.51 -0.97
N THR A 215 -5.66 -16.79 -0.45
CA THR A 215 -6.90 -16.81 -1.26
C THR A 215 -7.13 -15.46 -1.94
N VAL A 216 -7.08 -14.37 -1.18
CA VAL A 216 -7.28 -13.01 -1.72
C VAL A 216 -6.22 -12.66 -2.76
N LEU A 217 -4.94 -12.97 -2.49
CA LEU A 217 -3.84 -12.71 -3.42
C LEU A 217 -3.94 -13.55 -4.69
N SER A 218 -4.49 -14.76 -4.63
CA SER A 218 -4.71 -15.60 -5.82
C SER A 218 -5.67 -14.96 -6.84
N GLU A 219 -6.54 -14.06 -6.39
CA GLU A 219 -7.42 -13.29 -7.27
C GLU A 219 -6.73 -12.07 -7.88
N ALA A 220 -5.63 -11.57 -7.31
CA ALA A 220 -4.95 -10.37 -7.77
C ALA A 220 -3.57 -10.61 -8.38
N VAL A 221 -3.00 -11.80 -8.21
CA VAL A 221 -1.68 -12.14 -8.73
C VAL A 221 -1.83 -13.08 -9.92
N GLN A 222 -1.08 -12.83 -10.99
CA GLN A 222 -0.99 -13.70 -12.16
C GLN A 222 0.46 -13.82 -12.64
N PRO A 223 0.87 -14.92 -13.28
CA PRO A 223 2.17 -14.99 -13.94
C PRO A 223 2.32 -13.87 -14.96
N LEU A 224 3.48 -13.19 -14.99
CA LEU A 224 3.78 -12.27 -16.07
C LEU A 224 3.80 -13.05 -17.40
N PRO A 225 3.36 -12.42 -18.52
CA PRO A 225 3.53 -13.02 -19.83
C PRO A 225 4.99 -13.43 -20.01
N ARG A 226 5.24 -14.67 -20.41
CA ARG A 226 6.59 -15.09 -20.76
C ARG A 226 7.10 -14.15 -21.82
N ASP A 227 8.27 -13.57 -21.60
CA ASP A 227 8.96 -12.81 -22.63
C ASP A 227 9.36 -13.81 -23.73
N ASP A 228 8.50 -13.95 -24.73
CA ASP A 228 8.67 -14.87 -25.86
C ASP A 228 9.70 -14.34 -26.87
N GLY A 229 10.46 -13.31 -26.48
CA GLY A 229 11.42 -12.61 -27.33
C GLY A 229 10.78 -11.78 -28.44
N THR A 230 9.45 -11.62 -28.45
CA THR A 230 8.72 -11.06 -29.60
C THR A 230 7.91 -9.81 -29.25
N ARG A 231 8.51 -8.82 -28.57
CA ARG A 231 8.21 -7.39 -28.83
C ARG A 231 9.11 -6.46 -28.02
N ALA A 232 10.31 -6.22 -28.53
CA ALA A 232 10.84 -4.86 -28.39
C ALA A 232 9.93 -3.95 -29.22
N LEU A 233 9.10 -3.13 -28.57
CA LEU A 233 8.60 -1.91 -29.20
C LEU A 233 9.85 -1.11 -29.58
N GLN A 234 10.21 -1.16 -30.86
CA GLN A 234 11.22 -0.27 -31.43
C GLN A 234 10.72 1.15 -31.21
N LEU A 235 11.27 1.79 -30.18
CA LEU A 235 11.20 3.23 -30.07
C LEU A 235 11.84 3.78 -31.34
N PRO A 236 11.19 4.71 -32.07
CA PRO A 236 11.80 5.32 -33.23
C PRO A 236 13.12 5.97 -32.82
N ASP A 237 14.19 5.73 -33.59
CA ASP A 237 15.57 6.18 -33.32
C ASP A 237 15.73 7.72 -33.21
N GLU A 238 14.67 8.49 -33.41
CA GLU A 238 14.73 9.96 -33.40
C GLU A 238 13.54 10.56 -32.60
N PRO A 239 13.79 11.46 -31.62
CA PRO A 239 12.73 12.23 -31.00
C PRO A 239 12.03 13.12 -32.04
N PRO A 240 10.71 13.33 -31.95
CA PRO A 240 9.99 14.15 -32.91
C PRO A 240 10.55 15.59 -32.92
N ARG A 241 10.86 16.09 -34.11
CA ARG A 241 11.38 17.44 -34.30
C ARG A 241 10.39 18.48 -33.76
N PRO A 242 10.84 19.52 -33.03
CA PRO A 242 9.96 20.57 -32.57
C PRO A 242 9.40 21.34 -33.76
N GLY A 243 8.08 21.29 -33.97
CA GLY A 243 7.38 22.19 -34.91
C GLY A 243 6.26 21.61 -35.78
N SER A 244 6.02 20.29 -35.78
CA SER A 244 4.90 19.72 -36.55
C SER A 244 3.64 19.60 -35.68
N GLN A 245 2.75 20.60 -35.76
CA GLN A 245 1.39 20.50 -35.22
C GLN A 245 0.61 19.39 -35.95
N PRO A 246 -0.15 18.53 -35.22
CA PRO A 246 -1.06 17.60 -35.87
C PRO A 246 -2.22 18.38 -36.50
N ARG A 247 -2.47 18.18 -37.79
CA ARG A 247 -3.67 18.71 -38.46
C ARG A 247 -4.90 18.01 -37.87
N LEU A 248 -5.79 18.78 -37.23
CA LEU A 248 -7.11 18.30 -36.82
C LEU A 248 -7.89 17.92 -38.10
N GLY A 249 -8.02 16.62 -38.33
CA GLY A 249 -8.94 16.07 -39.32
C GLY A 249 -10.37 16.16 -38.78
N ASP A 250 -11.23 16.75 -39.60
CA ASP A 250 -12.65 16.98 -39.39
C ASP A 250 -13.38 15.69 -38.96
N ARG A 251 -13.83 15.64 -37.69
CA ARG A 251 -14.80 14.65 -37.23
C ARG A 251 -15.92 15.37 -36.49
N GLY A 252 -17.11 15.29 -37.09
CA GLY A 252 -18.33 15.96 -36.66
C GLY A 252 -18.74 15.63 -35.23
N ILE A 253 -19.19 16.68 -34.54
CA ILE A 253 -19.77 16.64 -33.20
C ILE A 253 -21.24 16.20 -33.30
N PRO A 254 -21.67 15.11 -32.62
CA PRO A 254 -23.08 14.89 -32.34
C PRO A 254 -23.46 15.68 -31.08
N LYS A 255 -24.39 16.64 -31.24
CA LYS A 255 -25.05 17.31 -30.12
C LYS A 255 -25.96 16.31 -29.42
N ASN A 256 -25.85 16.17 -28.10
CA ASN A 256 -26.99 15.74 -27.31
C ASN A 256 -27.11 16.51 -25.99
N ARG A 257 -28.31 17.06 -25.77
CA ARG A 257 -28.74 17.80 -24.58
C ARG A 257 -29.42 16.84 -23.62
N GLY A 258 -29.17 16.98 -22.32
CA GLY A 258 -30.00 16.39 -21.26
C GLY A 258 -29.27 16.42 -19.92
N ARG A 259 -29.36 17.52 -19.16
CA ARG A 259 -30.33 17.83 -18.09
C ARG A 259 -29.79 17.39 -16.70
N PHE A 260 -29.35 18.40 -15.95
CA PHE A 260 -29.09 18.38 -14.51
C PHE A 260 -30.28 17.83 -13.72
N THR A 261 -30.00 16.99 -12.73
CA THR A 261 -30.64 17.06 -11.40
C THR A 261 -29.67 16.61 -10.32
N ASP A 262 -29.50 17.51 -9.36
CA ASP A 262 -28.83 17.43 -8.07
C ASP A 262 -29.56 16.45 -7.12
N ARG A 263 -28.82 15.65 -6.34
CA ARG A 263 -29.21 15.26 -4.98
C ARG A 263 -28.00 14.72 -4.18
N ARG A 264 -27.77 15.39 -3.04
CA ARG A 264 -26.77 15.12 -2.01
C ARG A 264 -27.18 14.00 -1.02
N ARG A 265 -26.14 13.56 -0.29
CA ARG A 265 -26.05 12.88 1.03
C ARG A 265 -25.99 11.35 0.95
N GLY A 266 -25.08 10.67 1.63
CA GLY A 266 -24.02 11.09 2.54
C GLY A 266 -23.14 9.89 2.89
N GLU A 267 -21.83 10.08 2.94
CA GLU A 267 -20.85 9.02 3.18
C GLU A 267 -20.27 9.15 4.59
N SER A 268 -20.28 8.02 5.29
CA SER A 268 -19.62 7.78 6.56
C SER A 268 -18.13 7.54 6.32
N SER A 269 -17.32 8.33 6.99
CA SER A 269 -15.86 8.36 6.94
C SER A 269 -15.23 7.17 7.69
N THR A 270 -14.50 6.34 6.96
CA THR A 270 -13.44 5.45 7.49
C THR A 270 -12.19 5.64 6.63
N SER A 271 -11.28 6.48 7.13
CA SER A 271 -9.97 6.72 6.52
C SER A 271 -9.03 5.51 6.74
N LEU A 272 -8.13 5.38 5.77
CA LEU A 272 -7.24 4.28 5.38
C LEU A 272 -6.53 3.45 6.46
#